data_AF-A0A955G874-F1
#
_entry.id   AF-A0A955G874-F1
#
_cell.length_a   1.000
_cell.length_b   1.000
_cell.length_c   1.000
_cell.angle_alpha   90.00
_cell.angle_beta   90.00
_cell.angle_gamma   90.00
#
_symmetry.space_group_name_H-M   'P 1'
#
loop_
_entity.id
_entity.type
_entity.pdbx_description
1 polymer ?
#
loop_
_entity_poly.entity_id
_entity_poly.type
_entity_poly.pdbx_seq_one_letter_code
_entity_poly.pdbx_strand_id
1 'polypeptide(L)'
;MSIARKLGLAFGKTLILLSIIFSALGFLYFNTLSKPEKIKLWLSDSALYPAIAETIQEQFLSEERDTGQIPPEIVESAVAKTFGQETAQTFIENSIDSTYLWLNGTQDELSLELDIKDYQEDFITNLNTGLLAKLNELPSCPSGTIPSTDLFELQCIPQGVDINQVVSELTSQIDLETDAQQEVNDAIEAVDSPISKPDEDLAKNLQPVKDIYGIFKILPYVAVSLFAVGTALVIALSKPRRKALKTLAVATIPYGVIYVAFGIFLPNIVKAGVQSSIDSISEPQLKAPLEAIVANASGSIGKDLMYIGLSLLVLGAILLISYFTIRKKHSTNSNKNKPSLHNPETNNQEKQPE
;
A
#
# COMPACT_ATOMS: atom_id res chain seq x y z
N MET A 1 -2.95 -40.62 -32.80
CA MET A 1 -3.16 -39.22 -32.34
C MET A 1 -1.83 -38.50 -32.48
N SER A 2 -1.71 -37.50 -33.36
CA SER A 2 -0.41 -36.90 -33.71
C SER A 2 0.25 -36.22 -32.50
N ILE A 3 1.58 -36.35 -32.40
CA ILE A 3 2.41 -35.74 -31.34
C ILE A 3 2.16 -34.23 -31.26
N ALA A 4 2.03 -33.56 -32.41
CA ALA A 4 1.71 -32.14 -32.52
C ALA A 4 0.43 -31.73 -31.77
N ARG A 5 -0.63 -32.55 -31.79
CA ARG A 5 -1.88 -32.25 -31.09
C ARG A 5 -1.70 -32.30 -29.56
N LYS A 6 -0.91 -33.25 -29.06
CA LYS A 6 -0.61 -33.36 -27.62
C LYS A 6 0.23 -32.16 -27.15
N LEU A 7 1.24 -31.78 -27.94
CA LEU A 7 2.07 -30.60 -27.67
C LEU A 7 1.25 -29.32 -27.66
N GLY A 8 0.40 -29.10 -28.67
CA GLY A 8 -0.49 -27.93 -28.70
C GLY A 8 -1.43 -27.87 -27.50
N LEU A 9 -2.05 -29.00 -27.12
CA LEU A 9 -2.90 -29.04 -25.92
C LEU A 9 -2.14 -28.78 -24.62
N ALA A 10 -0.89 -29.26 -24.51
CA ALA A 10 -0.04 -28.96 -23.36
C ALA A 10 0.30 -27.47 -23.30
N PHE A 11 0.74 -26.90 -24.43
CA PHE A 11 1.04 -25.48 -24.55
C PHE A 11 -0.15 -24.58 -24.19
N GLY A 12 -1.34 -24.87 -24.72
CA GLY A 12 -2.56 -24.12 -24.39
C GLY A 12 -2.93 -24.17 -22.91
N LYS A 13 -2.69 -25.30 -22.22
CA LYS A 13 -2.87 -25.39 -20.75
C LYS A 13 -1.86 -24.53 -20.00
N THR A 14 -0.60 -24.55 -20.42
CA THR A 14 0.44 -23.71 -19.83
C THR A 14 0.13 -22.22 -19.99
N LEU A 15 -0.39 -21.80 -21.15
CA LEU A 15 -0.81 -20.41 -21.36
C LEU A 15 -1.95 -20.00 -20.42
N ILE A 16 -2.95 -20.87 -20.23
CA ILE A 16 -4.06 -20.60 -19.28
C ILE A 16 -3.54 -20.53 -17.84
N LEU A 17 -2.65 -21.44 -17.46
CA LEU A 17 -2.01 -21.45 -16.14
C LEU A 17 -1.28 -20.14 -15.88
N LEU A 18 -0.42 -19.73 -16.82
CA LEU A 18 0.39 -18.52 -16.71
C LEU A 18 -0.49 -17.26 -16.71
N SER A 19 -1.56 -17.27 -17.52
CA SER A 19 -2.60 -16.24 -17.50
C SER A 19 -3.30 -16.12 -16.14
N ILE A 20 -3.67 -17.24 -15.50
CA ILE A 20 -4.29 -17.23 -14.18
C ILE A 20 -3.35 -16.58 -13.15
N ILE A 21 -2.06 -16.96 -13.17
CA ILE A 21 -1.03 -16.37 -12.29
C ILE A 21 -0.93 -14.86 -12.49
N PHE A 22 -0.78 -14.43 -13.74
CA PHE A 22 -0.68 -13.00 -14.09
C PHE A 22 -1.95 -12.22 -13.79
N SER A 23 -3.13 -12.84 -13.92
CA SER A 23 -4.39 -12.19 -13.60
C SER A 23 -4.53 -11.90 -12.12
N ALA A 24 -4.10 -12.82 -11.25
CA ALA A 24 -4.15 -12.60 -9.80
C ALA A 24 -3.17 -11.49 -9.40
N LEU A 25 -1.94 -11.53 -9.90
CA LEU A 25 -0.94 -10.48 -9.66
C LEU A 25 -1.42 -9.12 -10.17
N GLY A 26 -1.95 -9.08 -11.39
CA GLY A 26 -2.46 -7.85 -12.00
C GLY A 26 -3.67 -7.29 -11.26
N PHE A 27 -4.58 -8.16 -10.80
CA PHE A 27 -5.75 -7.75 -10.01
C PHE A 27 -5.36 -7.23 -8.63
N LEU A 28 -4.42 -7.90 -7.96
CA LEU A 28 -3.88 -7.42 -6.67
C LEU A 28 -3.25 -6.05 -6.82
N TYR A 29 -2.42 -5.88 -7.84
CA TYR A 29 -1.83 -4.58 -8.14
C TYR A 29 -2.92 -3.52 -8.40
N PHE A 30 -3.87 -3.78 -9.29
CA PHE A 30 -4.91 -2.79 -9.65
C PHE A 30 -5.83 -2.43 -8.48
N ASN A 31 -6.22 -3.40 -7.67
CA ASN A 31 -7.14 -3.13 -6.58
C ASN A 31 -6.48 -2.57 -5.35
N THR A 32 -5.19 -2.83 -5.15
CA THR A 32 -4.54 -2.55 -3.88
C THR A 32 -3.35 -1.63 -4.04
N LEU A 33 -2.32 -2.03 -4.79
CA LEU A 33 -1.08 -1.24 -4.88
C LEU A 33 -1.14 -0.07 -5.86
N SER A 34 -2.13 0.00 -6.75
CA SER A 34 -2.23 1.11 -7.72
C SER A 34 -3.03 2.31 -7.20
N LYS A 35 -3.66 2.19 -6.02
CA LYS A 35 -4.56 3.21 -5.46
C LYS A 35 -3.93 3.85 -4.24
N PRO A 36 -3.39 5.08 -4.34
CA PRO A 36 -2.76 5.76 -3.19
C PRO A 36 -3.72 5.89 -2.01
N GLU A 37 -5.01 6.06 -2.26
CA GLU A 37 -6.03 6.25 -1.22
C GLU A 37 -6.14 5.06 -0.28
N LYS A 38 -5.89 3.83 -0.76
CA LYS A 38 -5.87 2.65 0.10
C LYS A 38 -4.67 2.63 1.04
N ILE A 39 -3.51 3.07 0.54
CA ILE A 39 -2.30 3.16 1.37
C ILE A 39 -2.51 4.24 2.43
N LYS A 40 -2.99 5.41 2.04
CA LYS A 40 -3.34 6.51 2.96
C LYS A 40 -4.32 6.04 4.05
N LEU A 41 -5.35 5.28 3.67
CA LEU A 41 -6.29 4.69 4.64
C LEU A 41 -5.59 3.76 5.62
N TRP A 42 -4.69 2.89 5.17
CA TRP A 42 -3.95 1.99 6.06
C TRP A 42 -3.02 2.72 7.02
N LEU A 43 -2.43 3.83 6.59
CA LEU A 43 -1.57 4.68 7.42
C LEU A 43 -2.39 5.45 8.46
N SER A 44 -3.58 5.91 8.07
CA SER A 44 -4.53 6.52 8.99
C SER A 44 -4.99 5.51 10.06
N ASP A 45 -5.32 4.28 9.65
CA ASP A 45 -5.80 3.24 10.55
C ASP A 45 -4.70 2.68 11.47
N SER A 46 -3.42 2.87 11.14
CA SER A 46 -2.29 2.32 11.90
C SER A 46 -1.74 3.23 12.99
N ALA A 47 -2.28 4.46 13.13
CA ALA A 47 -1.71 5.49 13.99
C ALA A 47 -0.23 5.82 13.65
N LEU A 48 0.17 5.69 12.38
CA LEU A 48 1.52 6.08 11.96
C LEU A 48 1.71 7.60 12.00
N TYR A 49 0.69 8.37 11.61
CA TYR A 49 0.77 9.84 11.62
C TYR A 49 1.15 10.43 12.98
N PRO A 50 0.48 10.07 14.11
CA PRO A 50 0.89 10.57 15.41
C PRO A 50 2.28 10.05 15.83
N ALA A 51 2.65 8.81 15.50
CA ALA A 51 3.97 8.26 15.85
C ALA A 51 5.12 8.94 15.10
N ILE A 52 4.90 9.36 13.85
CA ILE A 52 5.87 10.15 13.08
C ILE A 52 5.92 11.58 13.62
N ALA A 53 4.78 12.19 13.93
CA ALA A 53 4.75 13.50 14.58
C ALA A 53 5.56 13.48 15.89
N GLU A 54 5.34 12.48 16.75
CA GLU A 54 6.11 12.30 17.99
C GLU A 54 7.61 12.13 17.72
N THR A 55 7.99 11.30 16.74
CA THR A 55 9.41 11.15 16.36
C THR A 55 10.03 12.46 15.88
N ILE A 56 9.33 13.25 15.06
CA ILE A 56 9.81 14.55 14.58
C ILE A 56 9.98 15.52 15.76
N GLN A 57 9.00 15.55 16.67
CA GLN A 57 9.06 16.38 17.87
C GLN A 57 10.23 15.96 18.79
N GLU A 58 10.40 14.67 19.04
CA GLU A 58 11.52 14.14 19.83
C GLU A 58 12.86 14.47 19.18
N GLN A 59 13.01 14.29 17.86
CA GLN A 59 14.23 14.66 17.15
C GLN A 59 14.52 16.15 17.30
N PHE A 60 13.52 17.00 17.10
CA PHE A 60 13.65 18.45 17.24
C PHE A 60 14.03 18.88 18.67
N LEU A 61 13.54 18.18 19.69
CA LEU A 61 13.81 18.49 21.11
C LEU A 61 15.08 17.82 21.65
N SER A 62 15.54 16.72 21.04
CA SER A 62 16.67 15.90 21.49
C SER A 62 18.03 16.44 21.06
N GLU A 63 18.08 17.20 19.99
CA GLU A 63 19.24 18.03 19.70
C GLU A 63 19.32 19.04 20.85
N GLU A 64 20.38 18.94 21.69
CA GLU A 64 20.71 19.93 22.72
C GLU A 64 20.92 21.28 22.04
N ARG A 65 19.82 21.96 21.73
CA ARG A 65 19.85 23.32 21.23
C ARG A 65 19.94 24.19 22.44
N ASP A 66 20.98 25.01 22.44
CA ASP A 66 20.99 26.21 23.23
C ASP A 66 19.91 27.11 22.60
N THR A 67 18.63 26.83 22.91
CA THR A 67 17.48 27.68 22.55
C THR A 67 17.56 29.06 23.22
N GLY A 68 18.73 29.38 23.78
CA GLY A 68 19.05 30.51 24.59
C GLY A 68 18.20 30.51 25.84
N GLN A 69 17.63 31.67 26.11
CA GLN A 69 16.87 31.93 27.32
C GLN A 69 15.41 31.45 27.19
N ILE A 70 14.97 30.88 26.05
CA ILE A 70 13.56 30.51 25.85
C ILE A 70 13.20 29.31 26.76
N PRO A 71 12.15 29.42 27.59
CA PRO A 71 11.68 28.32 28.43
C PRO A 71 11.34 27.08 27.57
N PRO A 72 11.86 25.89 27.91
CA PRO A 72 11.62 24.66 27.15
C PRO A 72 10.14 24.36 26.92
N GLU A 73 9.27 24.68 27.89
CA GLU A 73 7.83 24.40 27.79
C GLU A 73 7.16 25.18 26.65
N ILE A 74 7.67 26.37 26.33
CA ILE A 74 7.16 27.19 25.22
C ILE A 74 7.61 26.61 23.88
N VAL A 75 8.87 26.17 23.81
CA VAL A 75 9.42 25.51 22.62
C VAL A 75 8.69 24.19 22.36
N GLU A 76 8.54 23.33 23.37
CA GLU A 76 7.79 22.08 23.28
C GLU A 76 6.35 22.31 22.80
N SER A 77 5.67 23.33 23.33
CA SER A 77 4.30 23.65 22.89
C SER A 77 4.25 24.14 21.45
N ALA A 78 5.22 24.95 21.02
CA ALA A 78 5.29 25.45 19.65
C ALA A 78 5.61 24.32 18.66
N VAL A 79 6.55 23.43 19.02
CA VAL A 79 6.91 22.22 18.27
C VAL A 79 5.71 21.30 18.13
N ALA A 80 5.00 21.00 19.22
CA ALA A 80 3.83 20.11 19.20
C ALA A 80 2.67 20.65 18.34
N LYS A 81 2.47 21.98 18.31
CA LYS A 81 1.45 22.61 17.46
C LYS A 81 1.83 22.64 16.00
N THR A 82 3.11 22.82 15.69
CA THR A 82 3.61 22.97 14.32
C THR A 82 3.80 21.60 13.67
N PHE A 83 4.48 20.68 14.36
CA PHE A 83 4.76 19.33 13.90
C PHE A 83 3.76 18.34 14.49
N GLY A 84 2.48 18.69 14.40
CA GLY A 84 1.38 17.85 14.87
C GLY A 84 1.04 16.71 13.91
N GLN A 85 0.00 15.95 14.25
CA GLN A 85 -0.51 14.85 13.42
C GLN A 85 -0.91 15.30 12.01
N GLU A 86 -1.53 16.48 11.88
CA GLU A 86 -2.02 17.01 10.59
C GLU A 86 -0.87 17.32 9.63
N THR A 87 0.21 17.92 10.15
CA THR A 87 1.46 18.18 9.42
C THR A 87 2.10 16.88 8.93
N ALA A 88 2.29 15.91 9.84
CA ALA A 88 2.84 14.61 9.50
C ALA A 88 1.98 13.88 8.45
N GLN A 89 0.65 13.95 8.59
CA GLN A 89 -0.28 13.38 7.62
C GLN A 89 -0.11 14.03 6.24
N THR A 90 -0.15 15.36 6.17
CA THR A 90 -0.03 16.11 4.91
C THR A 90 1.28 15.76 4.19
N PHE A 91 2.39 15.74 4.93
CA PHE A 91 3.70 15.39 4.39
C PHE A 91 3.74 13.97 3.80
N ILE A 92 3.30 12.98 4.58
CA ILE A 92 3.32 11.58 4.14
C ILE A 92 2.38 11.35 2.96
N GLU A 93 1.20 11.97 3.00
CA GLU A 93 0.23 11.85 1.91
C GLU A 93 0.74 12.49 0.61
N ASN A 94 1.35 13.67 0.69
CA ASN A 94 2.01 14.31 -0.45
C ASN A 94 3.16 13.46 -0.99
N SER A 95 3.98 12.88 -0.10
CA SER A 95 5.07 11.97 -0.47
C SER A 95 4.56 10.72 -1.20
N ILE A 96 3.44 10.15 -0.75
CA ILE A 96 2.78 9.04 -1.42
C ILE A 96 2.32 9.48 -2.81
N ASP A 97 1.59 10.60 -2.90
CA ASP A 97 1.05 11.08 -4.17
C ASP A 97 2.16 11.36 -5.18
N SER A 98 3.24 12.05 -4.78
CA SER A 98 4.44 12.26 -5.61
C SER A 98 5.08 10.94 -6.04
N THR A 99 5.19 9.97 -5.13
CA THR A 99 5.71 8.62 -5.49
C THR A 99 4.83 7.97 -6.55
N TYR A 100 3.50 8.09 -6.45
CA TYR A 100 2.58 7.55 -7.45
C TYR A 100 2.62 8.31 -8.78
N LEU A 101 2.82 9.62 -8.79
CA LEU A 101 3.02 10.41 -10.00
C LEU A 101 4.30 9.97 -10.73
N TRP A 102 5.39 9.76 -9.97
CA TRP A 102 6.65 9.27 -10.49
C TRP A 102 6.56 7.82 -11.02
N LEU A 103 5.97 6.90 -10.24
CA LEU A 103 5.74 5.51 -10.66
C LEU A 103 4.88 5.41 -11.93
N ASN A 104 3.92 6.32 -12.09
CA ASN A 104 3.10 6.40 -13.29
C ASN A 104 3.81 7.05 -14.50
N GLY A 105 5.01 7.60 -14.31
CA GLY A 105 5.73 8.36 -15.32
C GLY A 105 5.09 9.71 -15.66
N THR A 106 4.26 10.25 -14.76
CA THR A 106 3.76 11.64 -14.88
C THR A 106 4.86 12.63 -14.49
N GLN A 107 5.75 12.21 -13.58
CA GLN A 107 7.00 12.90 -13.25
C GLN A 107 8.20 12.02 -13.64
N ASP A 108 9.24 12.66 -14.18
CA ASP A 108 10.46 11.97 -14.59
C ASP A 108 11.29 11.55 -13.37
N GLU A 109 11.37 12.45 -12.38
CA GLU A 109 12.12 12.31 -11.14
C GLU A 109 11.18 12.25 -9.93
N LEU A 110 11.62 11.59 -8.86
CA LEU A 110 10.87 11.48 -7.61
C LEU A 110 11.10 12.77 -6.80
N SER A 111 10.07 13.60 -6.69
CA SER A 111 10.11 14.85 -5.93
C SER A 111 9.39 14.68 -4.59
N LEU A 112 10.14 14.58 -3.50
CA LEU A 112 9.62 14.54 -2.14
C LEU A 112 9.88 15.87 -1.45
N GLU A 113 9.52 16.98 -2.09
CA GLU A 113 9.76 18.30 -1.51
C GLU A 113 8.84 18.53 -0.31
N LEU A 114 9.44 18.65 0.87
CA LEU A 114 8.80 19.27 2.03
C LEU A 114 9.05 20.77 1.93
N ASP A 115 8.00 21.57 1.71
CA ASP A 115 8.15 23.02 1.87
C ASP A 115 8.19 23.34 3.37
N ILE A 116 9.41 23.49 3.86
CA ILE A 116 9.71 23.78 5.26
C ILE A 116 9.28 25.19 5.65
N LYS A 117 9.20 26.11 4.69
CA LYS A 117 8.96 27.53 4.97
C LYS A 117 7.61 27.75 5.63
N ASP A 118 6.59 27.04 5.16
CA ASP A 118 5.25 27.10 5.73
C ASP A 118 5.28 26.68 7.23
N TYR A 119 6.05 25.64 7.56
CA TYR A 119 6.19 25.18 8.94
C TYR A 119 7.08 26.10 9.80
N GLN A 120 8.03 26.82 9.21
CA GLN A 120 8.82 27.81 9.92
C GLN A 120 7.96 28.99 10.37
N GLU A 121 7.11 29.52 9.48
CA GLU A 121 6.19 30.60 9.81
C GLU A 121 5.18 30.17 10.89
N ASP A 122 4.67 28.94 10.80
CA ASP A 122 3.78 28.36 11.81
C ASP A 122 4.48 28.15 13.16
N PHE A 123 5.73 27.67 13.15
CA PHE A 123 6.54 27.53 14.35
C PHE A 123 6.75 28.87 15.05
N ILE A 124 7.22 29.87 14.31
CA ILE A 124 7.44 31.23 14.84
C ILE A 124 6.13 31.81 15.39
N THR A 125 5.01 31.63 14.67
CA THR A 125 3.69 32.09 15.12
C THR A 125 3.25 31.43 16.41
N ASN A 126 3.44 30.11 16.53
CA ASN A 126 3.09 29.34 17.71
C ASN A 126 4.00 29.68 18.91
N LEU A 127 5.29 29.90 18.66
CA LEU A 127 6.27 30.35 19.65
C LEU A 127 5.88 31.73 20.20
N ASN A 128 5.60 32.70 19.32
CA ASN A 128 5.17 34.04 19.71
C ASN A 128 3.88 34.04 20.52
N THR A 129 2.93 33.18 20.15
CA THR A 129 1.68 33.01 20.89
C THR A 129 1.94 32.49 22.30
N GLY A 130 2.85 31.52 22.45
CA GLY A 130 3.26 31.00 23.76
C GLY A 130 3.98 32.04 24.62
N LEU A 131 4.88 32.82 24.03
CA LEU A 131 5.58 33.93 24.70
C LEU A 131 4.62 35.01 25.16
N LEU A 132 3.69 35.44 24.29
CA LEU A 132 2.65 36.41 24.65
C LEU A 132 1.79 35.91 25.82
N ALA A 133 1.36 34.65 25.78
CA ALA A 133 0.57 34.07 26.86
C ALA A 133 1.36 34.11 28.18
N LYS A 134 2.62 33.68 28.16
CA LYS A 134 3.48 33.68 29.34
C LYS A 134 3.71 35.08 29.91
N LEU A 135 4.01 36.05 29.06
CA LEU A 135 4.23 37.43 29.49
C LEU A 135 2.96 38.05 30.07
N ASN A 136 1.78 37.79 29.47
CA ASN A 136 0.51 38.29 29.99
C ASN A 136 0.11 37.71 31.36
N GLU A 137 0.66 36.57 31.76
CA GLU A 137 0.46 35.98 33.10
C GLU A 137 1.29 36.68 34.19
N LEU A 138 2.33 37.43 33.80
CA LEU A 138 3.20 38.10 34.76
C LEU A 138 2.56 39.37 35.33
N PRO A 139 2.63 39.60 36.65
CA PRO A 139 2.12 40.83 37.25
C PRO A 139 2.95 42.05 36.86
N SER A 140 2.39 43.25 36.98
CA SER A 140 3.17 44.48 36.80
C SER A 140 4.24 44.65 37.89
N CYS A 141 5.44 45.06 37.50
CA CYS A 141 6.53 45.29 38.45
C CYS A 141 6.20 46.43 39.43
N PRO A 142 6.61 46.30 40.72
CA PRO A 142 6.59 47.42 41.66
C PRO A 142 7.44 48.59 41.15
N SER A 143 7.01 49.81 41.44
CA SER A 143 7.76 51.02 41.06
C SER A 143 9.16 51.02 41.68
N GLY A 144 10.19 51.24 40.85
CA GLY A 144 11.59 51.31 41.29
C GLY A 144 12.39 50.01 41.20
N THR A 145 11.78 48.91 40.75
CA THR A 145 12.49 47.64 40.47
C THR A 145 13.19 47.73 39.12
N ILE A 146 14.47 47.39 39.04
CA ILE A 146 15.20 47.24 37.78
C ILE A 146 14.94 45.81 37.30
N PRO A 147 14.22 45.59 36.19
CA PRO A 147 13.99 44.25 35.67
C PRO A 147 15.30 43.59 35.24
N SER A 148 15.34 42.26 35.24
CA SER A 148 16.44 41.52 34.61
C SER A 148 16.53 41.92 33.14
N THR A 149 17.75 41.96 32.59
CA THR A 149 17.99 42.13 31.15
C THR A 149 17.55 40.90 30.36
N ASP A 150 17.44 39.75 31.04
CA ASP A 150 16.91 38.52 30.49
C ASP A 150 15.37 38.54 30.54
N LEU A 151 14.75 38.55 29.36
CA LEU A 151 13.29 38.61 29.20
C LEU A 151 12.59 37.38 29.76
N PHE A 152 13.28 36.25 29.88
CA PHE A 152 12.70 34.98 30.26
C PHE A 152 12.86 34.67 31.74
N GLU A 153 13.76 35.37 32.43
CA GLU A 153 13.85 35.39 33.89
C GLU A 153 12.93 36.46 34.54
N LEU A 154 12.16 37.21 33.74
CA LEU A 154 11.26 38.24 34.25
C LEU A 154 10.17 37.64 35.14
N GLN A 155 10.13 38.08 36.40
CA GLN A 155 9.04 37.76 37.34
C GLN A 155 7.87 38.74 37.23
N CYS A 156 8.04 39.85 36.51
CA CYS A 156 7.05 40.91 36.37
C CYS A 156 7.29 41.73 35.09
N ILE A 157 6.24 42.41 34.60
CA ILE A 157 6.31 43.30 33.42
C ILE A 157 6.55 44.74 33.88
N PRO A 158 7.59 45.44 33.37
CA PRO A 158 7.81 46.85 33.68
C PRO A 158 6.64 47.73 33.22
N GLN A 159 6.31 48.77 34.00
CA GLN A 159 5.19 49.65 33.67
C GLN A 159 5.47 50.44 32.37
N GLY A 160 4.48 50.44 31.46
CA GLY A 160 4.55 51.19 30.20
C GLY A 160 5.22 50.46 29.03
N VAL A 161 5.59 49.20 29.20
CA VAL A 161 6.12 48.36 28.11
C VAL A 161 4.97 47.75 27.32
N ASP A 162 5.00 47.86 25.99
CA ASP A 162 4.09 47.13 25.10
C ASP A 162 4.61 45.71 24.89
N ILE A 163 3.90 44.74 25.46
CA ILE A 163 4.26 43.32 25.38
C ILE A 163 4.36 42.86 23.92
N ASN A 164 3.50 43.38 23.03
CA ASN A 164 3.52 42.98 21.62
C ASN A 164 4.79 43.47 20.92
N GLN A 165 5.29 44.65 21.30
CA GLN A 165 6.53 45.19 20.76
C GLN A 165 7.73 44.38 21.24
N VAL A 166 7.76 44.00 22.53
CA VAL A 166 8.84 43.16 23.08
C VAL A 166 8.86 41.78 22.42
N VAL A 167 7.69 41.15 22.27
CA VAL A 167 7.61 39.86 21.57
C VAL A 167 8.05 40.03 20.13
N SER A 168 7.54 41.01 19.38
CA SER A 168 7.96 41.24 18.00
C SER A 168 9.45 41.53 17.86
N GLU A 169 10.06 42.24 18.80
CA GLU A 169 11.49 42.53 18.79
C GLU A 169 12.31 41.28 19.08
N LEU A 170 11.88 40.46 20.06
CA LEU A 170 12.48 39.16 20.35
C LEU A 170 12.33 38.19 19.17
N THR A 171 11.16 38.14 18.54
CA THR A 171 10.94 37.36 17.32
C THR A 171 11.86 37.86 16.21
N SER A 172 11.98 39.16 16.00
CA SER A 172 12.86 39.70 14.96
C SER A 172 14.34 39.41 15.21
N GLN A 173 14.75 39.20 16.47
CA GLN A 173 16.09 38.74 16.81
C GLN A 173 16.27 37.23 16.56
N ILE A 174 15.19 36.45 16.65
CA ILE A 174 15.16 35.05 16.22
C ILE A 174 15.13 34.96 14.68
N ASP A 175 14.47 35.91 14.02
CA ASP A 175 14.20 35.97 12.56
C ASP A 175 15.34 36.64 11.75
N LEU A 176 16.43 37.08 12.39
CA LEU A 176 17.53 37.79 11.73
C LEU A 176 18.92 37.30 12.20
N GLU A 177 19.58 36.54 11.33
CA GLU A 177 21.04 36.39 11.21
C GLU A 177 21.89 35.59 12.23
N THR A 178 21.34 35.00 13.29
CA THR A 178 22.19 34.27 14.27
C THR A 178 21.80 32.81 14.46
N ASP A 179 22.82 31.97 14.57
CA ASP A 179 22.95 30.56 14.99
C ASP A 179 21.67 29.77 15.29
N ALA A 180 20.68 30.30 16.00
CA ALA A 180 19.37 29.67 16.23
C ALA A 180 18.54 29.42 14.95
N GLN A 181 18.51 30.34 13.98
CA GLN A 181 17.82 30.07 12.69
C GLN A 181 18.60 29.03 11.89
N GLN A 182 19.94 29.04 11.99
CA GLN A 182 20.77 28.02 11.35
C GLN A 182 20.60 26.68 12.05
N GLU A 183 20.46 26.59 13.36
CA GLU A 183 20.16 25.34 14.06
C GLU A 183 18.74 24.84 13.79
N VAL A 184 17.75 25.74 13.71
CA VAL A 184 16.38 25.38 13.29
C VAL A 184 16.38 24.93 11.82
N ASN A 185 17.08 25.64 10.93
CA ASN A 185 17.24 25.24 9.55
C ASN A 185 18.03 23.94 9.43
N ASP A 186 19.12 23.75 10.16
CA ASP A 186 20.00 22.59 10.14
C ASP A 186 19.28 21.37 10.70
N ALA A 187 18.39 21.55 11.66
CA ALA A 187 17.59 20.48 12.20
C ALA A 187 16.40 20.13 11.32
N ILE A 188 15.73 21.14 10.77
CA ILE A 188 14.71 20.87 9.78
C ILE A 188 15.36 20.29 8.53
N GLU A 189 16.58 20.71 8.17
CA GLU A 189 17.41 20.17 7.08
C GLU A 189 17.99 18.80 7.47
N ALA A 190 18.22 18.48 8.74
CA ALA A 190 18.54 17.12 9.17
C ALA A 190 17.35 16.17 8.99
N VAL A 191 16.13 16.69 9.17
CA VAL A 191 14.88 16.00 8.82
C VAL A 191 14.68 15.96 7.29
N ASP A 192 15.10 17.00 6.55
CA ASP A 192 14.91 17.17 5.11
C ASP A 192 15.92 16.44 4.22
N SER A 193 17.19 16.42 4.62
CA SER A 193 18.36 16.00 3.83
C SER A 193 18.31 14.55 3.35
N PRO A 194 17.78 13.57 4.11
CA PRO A 194 17.55 12.24 3.57
C PRO A 194 16.26 12.11 2.73
N ILE A 195 15.35 13.09 2.75
CA ILE A 195 14.00 12.97 2.19
C ILE A 195 13.80 13.80 0.92
N SER A 196 14.18 15.08 0.90
CA SER A 196 13.79 16.04 -0.15
C SER A 196 14.54 15.90 -1.46
N LYS A 197 15.74 15.31 -1.43
CA LYS A 197 16.44 14.85 -2.63
C LYS A 197 16.93 13.44 -2.37
N PRO A 198 16.24 12.42 -2.88
CA PRO A 198 16.83 11.08 -2.94
C PRO A 198 18.24 11.25 -3.50
N ASP A 199 19.24 10.77 -2.77
CA ASP A 199 20.59 10.66 -3.31
C ASP A 199 20.51 10.07 -4.73
N GLU A 200 21.35 10.50 -5.66
CA GLU A 200 21.38 9.98 -7.03
C GLU A 200 21.44 8.43 -7.01
N ASP A 201 22.10 7.89 -5.98
CA ASP A 201 22.12 6.46 -5.67
C ASP A 201 20.75 5.89 -5.25
N LEU A 202 19.96 6.59 -4.42
CA LEU A 202 18.61 6.16 -4.06
C LEU A 202 17.67 6.17 -5.27
N ALA A 203 17.69 7.24 -6.07
CA ALA A 203 16.89 7.33 -7.30
C ALA A 203 17.22 6.18 -8.27
N LYS A 204 18.51 5.88 -8.45
CA LYS A 204 18.99 4.76 -9.26
C LYS A 204 18.59 3.40 -8.70
N ASN A 205 18.65 3.22 -7.37
CA ASN A 205 18.22 2.00 -6.70
C ASN A 205 16.70 1.79 -6.74
N LEU A 206 15.92 2.86 -6.88
CA LEU A 206 14.47 2.83 -7.02
C LEU A 206 14.02 2.68 -8.49
N GLN A 207 14.87 2.96 -9.48
CA GLN A 207 14.52 2.82 -10.90
C GLN A 207 13.91 1.44 -11.27
N PRO A 208 14.43 0.29 -10.77
CA PRO A 208 13.80 -1.00 -11.01
C PRO A 208 12.36 -1.08 -10.50
N VAL A 209 12.00 -0.35 -9.44
CA VAL A 209 10.65 -0.29 -8.90
C VAL A 209 9.70 0.37 -9.90
N LYS A 210 10.12 1.47 -10.54
CA LYS A 210 9.36 2.15 -11.61
C LYS A 210 9.15 1.21 -12.81
N ASP A 211 10.18 0.50 -13.24
CA ASP A 211 10.08 -0.46 -14.34
C ASP A 211 9.13 -1.62 -14.00
N ILE A 212 9.27 -2.19 -12.80
CA ILE A 212 8.40 -3.25 -12.29
C ILE A 212 6.94 -2.76 -12.21
N TYR A 213 6.70 -1.55 -11.71
CA TYR A 213 5.38 -0.93 -11.64
C TYR A 213 4.75 -0.81 -13.05
N GLY A 214 5.53 -0.36 -14.03
CA GLY A 214 5.10 -0.32 -15.44
C GLY A 214 4.69 -1.70 -16.00
N ILE A 215 5.45 -2.75 -15.65
CA ILE A 215 5.11 -4.14 -16.04
C ILE A 215 3.78 -4.57 -15.39
N PHE A 216 3.60 -4.33 -14.09
CA PHE A 216 2.37 -4.69 -13.39
C PHE A 216 1.13 -3.98 -13.92
N LYS A 217 1.27 -2.74 -14.41
CA LYS A 217 0.18 -1.99 -15.07
C LYS A 217 -0.32 -2.66 -16.34
N ILE A 218 0.57 -3.29 -17.11
CA ILE A 218 0.24 -3.97 -18.39
C ILE A 218 -0.18 -5.44 -18.15
N LEU A 219 0.23 -6.03 -17.03
CA LEU A 219 0.04 -7.44 -16.70
C LEU A 219 -1.42 -7.94 -16.84
N PRO A 220 -2.47 -7.21 -16.41
CA PRO A 220 -3.86 -7.65 -16.60
C PRO A 220 -4.23 -7.86 -18.07
N TYR A 221 -3.77 -6.98 -18.97
CA TYR A 221 -4.05 -7.07 -20.41
C TYR A 221 -3.35 -8.28 -21.05
N VAL A 222 -2.10 -8.52 -20.63
CA VAL A 222 -1.35 -9.71 -21.05
C VAL A 222 -2.04 -10.97 -20.54
N ALA A 223 -2.48 -10.98 -19.28
CA ALA A 223 -3.19 -12.11 -18.68
C ALA A 223 -4.47 -12.45 -19.46
N VAL A 224 -5.31 -11.46 -19.78
CA VAL A 224 -6.55 -11.66 -20.57
C VAL A 224 -6.22 -12.20 -21.98
N SER A 225 -5.19 -11.66 -22.63
CA SER A 225 -4.77 -12.09 -23.96
C SER A 225 -4.28 -13.54 -23.97
N LEU A 226 -3.44 -13.91 -23.01
CA LEU A 226 -2.96 -15.29 -22.83
C LEU A 226 -4.10 -16.25 -22.51
N PHE A 227 -5.08 -15.82 -21.70
CA PHE A 227 -6.28 -16.61 -21.40
C PHE A 227 -7.07 -16.92 -22.67
N ALA A 228 -7.34 -15.89 -23.49
CA ALA A 228 -8.12 -16.00 -24.70
C ALA A 228 -7.44 -16.92 -25.72
N VAL A 229 -6.14 -16.72 -25.96
CA VAL A 229 -5.34 -17.55 -26.88
C VAL A 229 -5.27 -18.99 -26.39
N GLY A 230 -4.96 -19.21 -25.11
CA GLY A 230 -4.89 -20.55 -24.51
C GLY A 230 -6.23 -21.28 -24.60
N THR A 231 -7.33 -20.60 -24.29
CA THR A 231 -8.69 -21.15 -24.38
C THR A 231 -9.06 -21.50 -25.81
N ALA A 232 -8.82 -20.59 -26.77
CA ALA A 232 -9.09 -20.84 -28.19
C ALA A 232 -8.32 -22.06 -28.70
N LEU A 233 -7.04 -22.17 -28.35
CA LEU A 233 -6.17 -23.27 -28.76
C LEU A 233 -6.65 -24.62 -28.17
N VAL A 234 -7.04 -24.64 -26.88
CA VAL A 234 -7.62 -25.83 -26.24
C VAL A 234 -8.94 -26.24 -26.89
N ILE A 235 -9.83 -25.30 -27.22
CA ILE A 235 -11.11 -25.58 -27.88
C ILE A 235 -10.90 -26.11 -29.30
N ALA A 236 -10.02 -25.48 -30.09
CA ALA A 236 -9.74 -25.86 -31.47
C ALA A 236 -9.11 -27.26 -31.58
N LEU A 237 -8.17 -27.60 -30.71
CA LEU A 237 -7.47 -28.89 -30.74
C LEU A 237 -8.23 -30.02 -30.03
N SER A 238 -9.27 -29.72 -29.24
CA SER A 238 -10.03 -30.72 -28.51
C SER A 238 -11.21 -31.28 -29.32
N LYS A 239 -10.99 -32.39 -30.00
CA LYS A 239 -12.08 -33.28 -30.46
C LYS A 239 -12.33 -34.39 -29.44
N PRO A 240 -13.53 -34.52 -28.84
CA PRO A 240 -14.73 -33.64 -28.95
C PRO A 240 -14.65 -32.36 -28.08
N ARG A 241 -15.34 -31.28 -28.47
CA ARG A 241 -15.35 -29.96 -27.77
C ARG A 241 -15.71 -30.06 -26.28
N ARG A 242 -16.49 -31.07 -25.89
CA ARG A 242 -16.83 -31.35 -24.48
C ARG A 242 -15.60 -31.65 -23.61
N LYS A 243 -14.57 -32.30 -24.17
CA LYS A 243 -13.32 -32.54 -23.46
C LYS A 243 -12.57 -31.23 -23.18
N ALA A 244 -12.75 -30.19 -24.00
CA ALA A 244 -12.20 -28.86 -23.74
C ALA A 244 -12.78 -28.29 -22.44
N LEU A 245 -14.11 -28.28 -22.28
CA LEU A 245 -14.77 -27.79 -21.06
C LEU A 245 -14.31 -28.51 -19.80
N LYS A 246 -14.22 -29.85 -19.85
CA LYS A 246 -13.65 -30.63 -18.73
C LYS A 246 -12.20 -30.22 -18.45
N THR A 247 -11.41 -30.02 -19.48
CA THR A 247 -9.99 -29.65 -19.34
C THR A 247 -9.83 -28.26 -18.73
N LEU A 248 -10.63 -27.29 -19.16
CA LEU A 248 -10.67 -25.94 -18.60
C LEU A 248 -11.10 -25.99 -17.13
N ALA A 249 -12.20 -26.67 -16.81
CA ALA A 249 -12.68 -26.81 -15.43
C ALA A 249 -11.63 -27.45 -14.50
N VAL A 250 -11.02 -28.56 -14.93
CA VAL A 250 -9.99 -29.26 -14.15
C VAL A 250 -8.71 -28.41 -14.02
N ALA A 251 -8.41 -27.56 -15.01
CA ALA A 251 -7.29 -26.64 -14.90
C ALA A 251 -7.58 -25.49 -13.92
N THR A 252 -8.78 -24.90 -13.94
CA THR A 252 -9.11 -23.71 -13.14
C THR A 252 -9.35 -24.01 -11.65
N ILE A 253 -10.01 -25.13 -11.33
CA ILE A 253 -10.38 -25.45 -9.93
C ILE A 253 -9.17 -25.50 -8.98
N PRO A 254 -8.07 -26.21 -9.29
CA PRO A 254 -6.89 -26.24 -8.42
C PRO A 254 -6.32 -24.85 -8.12
N TYR A 255 -6.28 -23.94 -9.11
CA TYR A 255 -5.82 -22.57 -8.87
C TYR A 255 -6.78 -21.80 -7.97
N GLY A 256 -8.09 -21.99 -8.14
CA GLY A 256 -9.07 -21.42 -7.22
C GLY A 256 -8.83 -21.85 -5.78
N VAL A 257 -8.57 -23.14 -5.53
CA VAL A 257 -8.20 -23.67 -4.20
C VAL A 257 -6.88 -23.06 -3.71
N ILE A 258 -5.86 -23.02 -4.57
CA ILE A 258 -4.56 -22.44 -4.23
C ILE A 258 -4.71 -20.98 -3.81
N TYR A 259 -5.44 -20.14 -4.56
CA TYR A 259 -5.63 -18.74 -4.19
C TYR A 259 -6.44 -18.54 -2.92
N VAL A 260 -7.44 -19.38 -2.64
CA VAL A 260 -8.14 -19.35 -1.35
C VAL A 260 -7.16 -19.70 -0.22
N ALA A 261 -6.34 -20.73 -0.40
CA ALA A 261 -5.32 -21.10 0.59
C ALA A 261 -4.30 -19.96 0.79
N PHE A 262 -3.77 -19.38 -0.28
CA PHE A 262 -2.89 -18.21 -0.20
C PHE A 262 -3.59 -17.02 0.45
N GLY A 263 -4.86 -16.74 0.14
CA GLY A 263 -5.61 -15.68 0.80
C GLY A 263 -5.70 -15.84 2.32
N ILE A 264 -5.75 -17.08 2.81
CA ILE A 264 -5.77 -17.42 4.24
C ILE A 264 -4.37 -17.36 4.87
N PHE A 265 -3.36 -17.91 4.20
CA PHE A 265 -2.02 -18.07 4.80
C PHE A 265 -1.07 -16.90 4.54
N LEU A 266 -1.25 -16.15 3.44
CA LEU A 266 -0.35 -15.07 3.04
C LEU A 266 -0.18 -13.98 4.10
N PRO A 267 -1.23 -13.52 4.83
CA PRO A 267 -1.03 -12.52 5.89
C PRO A 267 -0.02 -12.96 6.95
N ASN A 268 -0.07 -14.23 7.37
CA ASN A 268 0.87 -14.77 8.35
C ASN A 268 2.28 -14.92 7.78
N ILE A 269 2.40 -15.30 6.50
CA ILE A 269 3.70 -15.42 5.81
C ILE A 269 4.35 -14.04 5.67
N VAL A 270 3.59 -13.03 5.23
CA VAL A 270 4.07 -11.66 5.07
C VAL A 270 4.45 -11.08 6.43
N LYS A 271 3.59 -11.23 7.45
CA LYS A 271 3.90 -10.79 8.81
C LYS A 271 5.22 -11.41 9.31
N ALA A 272 5.37 -12.73 9.20
CA ALA A 272 6.59 -13.41 9.63
C ALA A 272 7.84 -12.98 8.83
N GLY A 273 7.70 -12.73 7.52
CA GLY A 273 8.81 -12.30 6.67
C GLY A 273 9.26 -10.87 6.90
N VAL A 274 8.35 -9.98 7.32
CA VAL A 274 8.66 -8.56 7.57
C VAL A 274 8.99 -8.29 9.04
N GLN A 275 8.61 -9.20 9.96
CA GLN A 275 8.83 -9.02 11.40
C GLN A 275 10.30 -8.73 11.73
N SER A 276 11.26 -9.43 11.12
CA SER A 276 12.68 -9.18 11.37
C SER A 276 13.13 -7.77 10.98
N SER A 277 12.53 -7.20 9.93
CA SER A 277 12.83 -5.83 9.50
C SER A 277 12.19 -4.82 10.45
N ILE A 278 10.97 -5.07 10.92
CA ILE A 278 10.31 -4.23 11.93
C ILE A 278 11.08 -4.28 13.26
N ASP A 279 11.51 -5.47 13.68
CA ASP A 279 12.24 -5.66 14.93
C ASP A 279 13.60 -4.92 14.91
N SER A 280 14.19 -4.75 13.73
CA SER A 280 15.47 -4.04 13.52
C SER A 280 15.37 -2.51 13.60
N ILE A 281 14.17 -1.95 13.61
CA ILE A 281 13.94 -0.51 13.78
C ILE A 281 14.29 -0.15 15.24
N SER A 282 15.06 0.92 15.44
CA SER A 282 15.50 1.32 16.79
C SER A 282 14.37 2.01 17.55
N GLU A 283 13.50 2.72 16.84
CA GLU A 283 12.44 3.58 17.36
C GLU A 283 11.23 2.73 17.76
N PRO A 284 10.96 2.53 19.07
CA PRO A 284 9.87 1.68 19.52
C PRO A 284 8.50 2.24 19.12
N GLN A 285 8.33 3.57 19.04
CA GLN A 285 7.06 4.19 18.64
C GLN A 285 6.62 3.83 17.21
N LEU A 286 7.57 3.49 16.32
CA LEU A 286 7.26 3.15 14.93
C LEU A 286 6.88 1.67 14.75
N LYS A 287 7.28 0.78 15.66
CA LYS A 287 7.07 -0.68 15.50
C LYS A 287 5.60 -1.05 15.43
N ALA A 288 4.80 -0.61 16.41
CA ALA A 288 3.39 -0.97 16.47
C ALA A 288 2.57 -0.44 15.27
N PRO A 289 2.73 0.83 14.84
CA PRO A 289 2.11 1.33 13.61
C PRO A 289 2.55 0.56 12.36
N LEU A 290 3.83 0.22 12.22
CA LEU A 290 4.33 -0.54 11.07
C LEU A 290 3.78 -1.96 11.04
N GLU A 291 3.68 -2.64 12.19
CA GLU A 291 3.01 -3.94 12.29
C GLU A 291 1.53 -3.84 11.89
N ALA A 292 0.84 -2.78 12.30
CA ALA A 292 -0.55 -2.53 11.92
C ALA A 292 -0.70 -2.30 10.40
N ILE A 293 0.20 -1.54 9.77
CA ILE A 293 0.22 -1.35 8.31
C ILE A 293 0.42 -2.68 7.60
N VAL A 294 1.41 -3.47 8.02
CA VAL A 294 1.68 -4.78 7.43
C VAL A 294 0.49 -5.73 7.61
N ALA A 295 -0.15 -5.73 8.78
CA ALA A 295 -1.34 -6.53 9.05
C ALA A 295 -2.53 -6.09 8.16
N ASN A 296 -2.78 -4.79 8.04
CA ASN A 296 -3.86 -4.23 7.23
C ASN A 296 -3.63 -4.48 5.72
N ALA A 297 -2.42 -4.21 5.24
CA ALA A 297 -2.04 -4.42 3.85
C ALA A 297 -2.11 -5.90 3.47
N SER A 298 -1.48 -6.77 4.25
CA SER A 298 -1.47 -8.21 3.98
C SER A 298 -2.86 -8.84 4.15
N GLY A 299 -3.66 -8.38 5.11
CA GLY A 299 -5.05 -8.79 5.29
C GLY A 299 -5.95 -8.37 4.11
N SER A 300 -5.77 -7.15 3.59
CA SER A 300 -6.48 -6.68 2.39
C SER A 300 -6.11 -7.52 1.16
N ILE A 301 -4.81 -7.76 0.94
CA ILE A 301 -4.32 -8.61 -0.16
C ILE A 301 -4.87 -10.04 -0.03
N GLY A 302 -4.89 -10.59 1.20
CA GLY A 302 -5.43 -11.91 1.49
C GLY A 302 -6.92 -12.03 1.14
N LYS A 303 -7.73 -11.03 1.51
CA LYS A 303 -9.16 -10.95 1.13
C LYS A 303 -9.34 -10.92 -0.38
N ASP A 304 -8.57 -10.09 -1.09
CA ASP A 304 -8.66 -9.99 -2.55
C ASP A 304 -8.29 -11.31 -3.23
N LEU A 305 -7.22 -11.99 -2.79
CA LEU A 305 -6.86 -13.33 -3.27
C LEU A 305 -7.96 -14.36 -3.02
N MET A 306 -8.59 -14.31 -1.84
CA MET A 306 -9.70 -15.20 -1.51
C MET A 306 -10.89 -14.97 -2.45
N TYR A 307 -11.26 -13.73 -2.75
CA TYR A 307 -12.33 -13.41 -3.71
C TYR A 307 -12.02 -13.90 -5.13
N ILE A 308 -10.78 -13.69 -5.60
CA ILE A 308 -10.33 -14.24 -6.88
C ILE A 308 -10.44 -15.77 -6.87
N GLY A 309 -9.93 -16.43 -5.83
CA GLY A 309 -9.98 -17.88 -5.69
C GLY A 309 -11.41 -18.42 -5.72
N LEU A 310 -12.33 -17.82 -4.96
CA LEU A 310 -13.76 -18.13 -4.97
C LEU A 310 -14.38 -17.95 -6.36
N SER A 311 -14.08 -16.86 -7.05
CA SER A 311 -14.59 -16.63 -8.41
C SER A 311 -14.13 -17.71 -9.41
N LEU A 312 -12.87 -18.15 -9.32
CA LEU A 312 -12.31 -19.22 -10.13
C LEU A 312 -12.94 -20.58 -9.80
N LEU A 313 -13.24 -20.85 -8.53
CA LEU A 313 -13.95 -22.06 -8.12
C LEU A 313 -15.38 -22.09 -8.67
N VAL A 314 -16.11 -20.99 -8.58
CA VAL A 314 -17.47 -20.86 -9.14
C VAL A 314 -17.43 -21.04 -10.66
N LEU A 315 -16.50 -20.38 -11.35
CA LEU A 315 -16.33 -20.54 -12.80
C LEU A 315 -15.99 -21.99 -13.17
N GLY A 316 -15.07 -22.61 -12.45
CA GLY A 316 -14.71 -24.02 -12.63
C GLY A 316 -15.88 -24.96 -12.43
N ALA A 317 -16.70 -24.74 -11.40
CA ALA A 317 -17.92 -25.50 -11.12
C ALA A 317 -18.96 -25.34 -12.25
N ILE A 318 -19.18 -24.13 -12.75
CA ILE A 318 -20.10 -23.86 -13.88
C ILE A 318 -19.63 -24.60 -15.14
N LEU A 319 -18.33 -24.57 -15.45
CA LEU A 319 -17.76 -25.30 -16.60
C LEU A 319 -17.93 -26.82 -16.47
N LEU A 320 -17.77 -27.35 -15.24
CA LEU A 320 -17.91 -28.76 -14.92
C LEU A 320 -19.37 -29.23 -15.00
N ILE A 321 -20.32 -28.45 -14.46
CA ILE A 321 -21.76 -28.69 -14.59
C ILE A 321 -22.17 -28.67 -16.06
N SER A 322 -21.72 -27.66 -16.81
CA SER A 322 -21.97 -27.54 -18.26
C SER A 322 -21.46 -28.76 -19.04
N TYR A 323 -20.30 -29.29 -18.65
CA TYR A 323 -19.78 -30.53 -19.21
C TYR A 323 -20.73 -31.73 -18.96
N PHE A 324 -21.26 -31.87 -17.74
CA PHE A 324 -22.18 -32.97 -17.39
C PHE A 324 -23.54 -32.87 -18.07
N THR A 325 -24.14 -31.68 -18.13
CA THR A 325 -25.44 -31.47 -18.79
C THR A 325 -25.38 -31.79 -20.28
N ILE A 326 -24.32 -31.33 -20.96
CA ILE A 326 -24.07 -31.62 -22.38
C ILE A 326 -23.82 -33.12 -22.60
N ARG A 327 -23.12 -33.80 -21.67
CA ARG A 327 -22.89 -35.26 -21.72
C ARG A 327 -24.21 -36.03 -21.68
N LYS A 328 -25.10 -35.71 -20.73
CA LYS A 328 -26.39 -36.40 -20.53
C LYS A 328 -27.25 -36.37 -21.80
N LYS A 329 -27.38 -35.20 -22.44
CA LYS A 329 -28.17 -35.01 -23.67
C LYS A 329 -27.79 -35.94 -24.83
N HIS A 330 -26.50 -36.26 -24.98
CA HIS A 330 -26.03 -37.10 -26.09
C HIS A 330 -26.17 -38.61 -25.81
N SER A 331 -26.15 -39.00 -24.54
CA SER A 331 -26.42 -40.39 -24.15
C SER A 331 -27.87 -40.76 -24.45
N THR A 332 -28.82 -39.84 -24.20
CA THR A 332 -30.25 -40.07 -24.45
C THR A 332 -30.57 -40.20 -25.93
N ASN A 333 -29.94 -39.39 -26.79
CA ASN A 333 -30.16 -39.47 -28.24
C ASN A 333 -29.51 -40.70 -28.88
N SER A 334 -28.37 -41.17 -28.36
CA SER A 334 -27.71 -42.37 -28.89
C SER A 334 -28.52 -43.65 -28.64
N ASN A 335 -29.35 -43.69 -27.59
CA ASN A 335 -30.14 -44.89 -27.27
C ASN A 335 -31.46 -44.96 -28.06
N LYS A 336 -31.99 -43.84 -28.56
CA LYS A 336 -33.20 -43.81 -29.39
C LYS A 336 -32.99 -44.33 -30.83
N ASN A 337 -31.75 -44.35 -31.31
CA ASN A 337 -31.40 -44.77 -32.67
C ASN A 337 -30.76 -46.16 -32.74
N LYS A 338 -30.82 -46.97 -31.67
CA LYS A 338 -30.43 -48.37 -31.78
C LYS A 338 -31.61 -49.11 -32.45
N PRO A 339 -31.49 -49.56 -33.72
CA PRO A 339 -32.55 -50.33 -34.35
C PRO A 339 -32.83 -51.54 -33.48
N SER A 340 -34.09 -51.75 -33.11
CA SER A 340 -34.53 -52.99 -32.49
C SER A 340 -34.10 -54.11 -33.43
N LEU A 341 -33.12 -54.93 -33.02
CA LEU A 341 -32.82 -56.17 -33.72
C LEU A 341 -34.13 -56.95 -33.73
N HIS A 342 -34.75 -57.03 -34.91
CA HIS A 342 -35.84 -57.94 -35.16
C HIS A 342 -35.25 -59.33 -34.95
N ASN A 343 -35.67 -59.99 -33.88
CA ASN A 343 -35.26 -61.34 -33.54
C ASN A 343 -35.75 -62.24 -34.67
N PRO A 344 -34.88 -62.87 -35.50
CA PRO A 344 -35.37 -63.88 -36.42
C PRO A 344 -35.84 -65.06 -35.56
N GLU A 345 -37.12 -65.38 -35.65
CA GLU A 345 -37.69 -66.60 -35.06
C GLU A 345 -36.86 -67.80 -35.50
N THR A 346 -36.08 -68.35 -34.58
CA THR A 346 -35.45 -69.67 -34.74
C THR A 346 -36.55 -70.71 -34.79
N ASN A 347 -36.86 -71.12 -36.02
CA ASN A 347 -37.74 -72.22 -36.35
C ASN A 347 -37.10 -73.54 -35.86
N ASN A 348 -37.66 -74.10 -34.78
CA ASN A 348 -37.29 -75.42 -34.27
C ASN A 348 -37.81 -76.49 -35.24
N GLN A 349 -36.91 -77.08 -36.06
CA GLN A 349 -37.22 -78.35 -36.71
C GLN A 349 -36.78 -79.52 -35.81
N GLU A 350 -37.82 -80.16 -35.32
CA GLU A 350 -37.92 -81.44 -34.61
C GLU A 350 -37.23 -82.57 -35.39
N LYS A 351 -36.31 -83.28 -34.74
CA LYS A 351 -35.63 -84.46 -35.29
C LYS A 351 -36.18 -85.70 -34.58
N GLN A 352 -36.94 -86.52 -35.31
CA GLN A 352 -37.47 -87.81 -34.86
C GLN A 352 -36.37 -88.87 -34.67
N PRO A 353 -36.58 -89.85 -33.77
CA PRO A 353 -35.68 -90.98 -33.55
C PRO A 353 -36.05 -92.20 -34.41
N GLU A 354 -35.04 -92.94 -34.86
CA GLU A 354 -35.09 -94.39 -35.15
C GLU A 354 -33.96 -95.10 -34.43
#